data_AF-A0AA41RPJ8-F1
#
_entry.id   AF-A0AA41RPJ8-F1
#
_cell.length_a   1.000
_cell.length_b   1.000
_cell.length_c   1.000
_cell.angle_alpha   90.00
_cell.angle_beta   90.00
_cell.angle_gamma   90.00
#
_symmetry.space_group_name_H-M   'P 1'
#
loop_
_entity.id
_entity.type
_entity.pdbx_description
1 polymer ?
#
loop_
_entity_poly.entity_id
_entity_poly.type
_entity_poly.pdbx_seq_one_letter_code
_entity_poly.pdbx_strand_id
1 'polypeptide(L)'
;MRSESTNSGQVIWVHFGVNSGASRFAIERQAVNEANFRCPDELGWKPQKLPIFPVDGALSRIRETTLPAEEITKALAKMGYDVITSNDAGRFVCNYVYYHSLKFAEQYGIKSLFVHVPLFLTIDEETQMQFAASLLEILASFY
;
A
#
# COMPACT_ATOMS: atom_id res chain seq x y z
N MET A 1 -33.90 13.26 23.23
CA MET A 1 -32.91 12.23 22.87
C MET A 1 -31.92 12.85 21.90
N ARG A 2 -30.73 13.22 22.38
CA ARG A 2 -29.64 13.64 21.49
C ARG A 2 -29.14 12.37 20.80
N SER A 3 -29.22 12.33 19.48
CA SER A 3 -28.52 11.32 18.70
C SER A 3 -27.03 11.48 18.99
N GLU A 4 -26.45 10.51 19.68
CA GLU A 4 -25.00 10.35 19.69
C GLU A 4 -24.58 10.17 18.23
N SER A 5 -24.01 11.21 17.64
CA SER A 5 -23.24 11.06 16.42
C SER A 5 -22.11 10.12 16.76
N THR A 6 -22.25 8.84 16.39
CA THR A 6 -21.12 7.92 16.39
C THR A 6 -20.02 8.61 15.60
N ASN A 7 -18.96 9.05 16.29
CA ASN A 7 -17.76 9.47 15.62
C ASN A 7 -17.18 8.21 14.99
N SER A 8 -17.70 7.81 13.83
CA SER A 8 -17.21 6.68 13.07
C SER A 8 -15.90 7.13 12.45
N GLY A 9 -14.85 7.17 13.29
CA GLY A 9 -13.51 7.56 12.86
C GLY A 9 -13.15 6.74 11.63
N GLN A 10 -12.62 7.39 10.61
CA GLN A 10 -12.18 6.69 9.42
C GLN A 10 -11.01 5.77 9.81
N VAL A 11 -11.16 4.47 9.55
CA VAL A 11 -10.05 3.51 9.65
C VAL A 11 -9.28 3.50 8.33
N ILE A 12 -7.96 3.65 8.43
CA ILE A 12 -7.01 3.53 7.32
C ILE A 12 -5.99 2.44 7.67
N TRP A 13 -5.84 1.44 6.81
CA TRP A 13 -4.76 0.45 6.89
C TRP A 13 -3.58 0.92 6.04
N VAL A 14 -2.41 1.01 6.66
CA VAL A 14 -1.17 1.40 5.98
C VAL A 14 -0.20 0.24 6.07
N HIS A 15 0.22 -0.28 4.93
CA HIS A 15 1.18 -1.36 4.80
C HIS A 15 2.52 -0.82 4.31
N PHE A 16 3.61 -1.33 4.87
CA PHE A 16 4.96 -1.05 4.39
C PHE A 16 5.62 -2.33 3.91
N GLY A 17 6.32 -2.26 2.78
CA GLY A 17 7.07 -3.38 2.23
C GLY A 17 8.43 -2.94 1.70
N VAL A 18 9.45 -3.77 1.88
CA VAL A 18 10.80 -3.46 1.38
C VAL A 18 10.89 -3.81 -0.10
N ASN A 19 11.35 -2.86 -0.92
CA ASN A 19 11.79 -3.10 -2.28
C ASN A 19 13.30 -2.90 -2.38
N SER A 20 14.04 -4.01 -2.45
CA SER A 20 15.51 -3.99 -2.46
C SER A 20 16.14 -3.33 -3.69
N GLY A 21 15.38 -3.16 -4.77
CA GLY A 21 15.83 -2.47 -5.98
C GLY A 21 15.39 -1.00 -6.04
N ALA A 22 14.63 -0.52 -5.06
CA ALA A 22 14.17 0.87 -5.04
C ALA A 22 15.27 1.80 -4.53
N SER A 23 15.41 2.96 -5.17
CA SER A 23 16.27 4.06 -4.70
C SER A 23 15.50 5.14 -3.94
N ARG A 24 14.17 4.99 -3.84
CA ARG A 24 13.22 6.00 -3.35
C ARG A 24 11.94 5.37 -2.86
N PHE A 25 11.16 6.12 -2.09
CA PHE A 25 9.85 5.69 -1.61
C PHE A 25 8.85 5.57 -2.76
N ALA A 26 7.88 4.67 -2.63
CA ALA A 26 6.80 4.56 -3.60
C ALA A 26 5.45 4.38 -2.91
N ILE A 27 4.50 5.26 -3.23
CA ILE A 27 3.10 5.17 -2.82
C ILE A 27 2.37 4.35 -3.87
N GLU A 28 1.92 3.15 -3.52
CA GLU A 28 1.25 2.25 -4.45
C GLU A 28 -0.22 2.65 -4.63
N ARG A 29 -0.58 3.04 -5.85
CA ARG A 29 -1.96 3.39 -6.21
C ARG A 29 -2.86 2.15 -6.35
N GLN A 30 -2.27 1.00 -6.69
CA GLN A 30 -3.04 -0.16 -7.09
C GLN A 30 -2.34 -1.50 -6.79
N ALA A 31 -3.13 -2.57 -6.75
CA ALA A 31 -2.69 -3.96 -6.72
C ALA A 31 -3.35 -4.77 -7.84
N VAL A 32 -2.74 -5.88 -8.22
CA VAL A 32 -3.16 -6.76 -9.32
C VAL A 32 -3.55 -8.14 -8.78
N ASN A 33 -4.58 -8.76 -9.35
CA ASN A 33 -5.10 -10.08 -8.96
C ASN A 33 -4.19 -11.25 -9.37
N GLU A 34 -2.88 -11.13 -9.16
CA GLU A 34 -1.90 -12.14 -9.56
C GLU A 34 -0.95 -12.45 -8.40
N ALA A 35 -0.93 -13.72 -8.01
CA ALA A 35 0.10 -14.31 -7.17
C ALA A 35 1.10 -15.05 -8.07
N ASN A 36 2.30 -14.46 -8.23
CA ASN A 36 3.35 -15.00 -9.10
C ASN A 36 4.72 -14.76 -8.46
N PHE A 37 5.07 -15.62 -7.52
CA PHE A 37 6.16 -15.39 -6.58
C PHE A 37 7.49 -15.85 -7.19
N ARG A 38 8.47 -14.93 -7.26
CA ARG A 38 9.80 -15.22 -7.82
C ARG A 38 10.57 -16.26 -7.01
N CYS A 39 10.39 -16.24 -5.69
CA CYS A 39 10.94 -17.18 -4.71
C CYS A 39 9.80 -17.65 -3.79
N PRO A 40 9.96 -18.76 -3.06
CA PRO A 40 9.02 -19.12 -2.01
C PRO A 40 8.88 -18.00 -0.97
N ASP A 41 7.72 -17.90 -0.33
CA ASP A 41 7.59 -17.20 0.94
C ASP A 41 8.21 -18.01 2.09
N GLU A 42 8.13 -17.46 3.31
CA GLU A 42 8.70 -18.09 4.51
C GLU A 42 8.02 -19.43 4.89
N LEU A 43 6.81 -19.70 4.37
CA LEU A 43 6.11 -20.97 4.54
C LEU A 43 6.35 -21.94 3.38
N GLY A 44 7.22 -21.57 2.43
CA GLY A 44 7.55 -22.38 1.26
C GLY A 44 6.54 -22.28 0.12
N TRP A 45 5.51 -21.42 0.22
CA TRP A 45 4.53 -21.26 -0.85
C TRP A 45 5.12 -20.42 -1.99
N LYS A 46 5.06 -20.97 -3.21
CA LYS A 46 5.55 -20.32 -4.43
C LYS A 46 4.50 -20.42 -5.55
N PRO A 47 3.42 -19.63 -5.50
CA PRO A 47 2.40 -19.61 -6.54
C PRO A 47 2.99 -19.16 -7.88
N GLN A 48 2.50 -19.71 -8.97
CA GLN A 48 2.93 -19.41 -10.34
C GLN A 48 1.72 -19.00 -11.17
N LYS A 49 1.56 -17.69 -11.41
CA LYS A 49 0.47 -17.10 -12.22
C LYS A 49 -0.93 -17.55 -11.76
N LEU A 50 -1.18 -17.51 -10.46
CA LEU A 50 -2.50 -17.85 -9.89
C LEU A 50 -3.29 -16.58 -9.56
N PRO A 51 -4.62 -16.59 -9.70
CA PRO A 51 -5.43 -15.49 -9.19
C PRO A 51 -5.35 -15.45 -7.66
N ILE A 52 -5.26 -14.25 -7.08
CA ILE A 52 -5.36 -14.07 -5.63
C ILE A 52 -6.79 -14.42 -5.17
N PHE A 53 -7.77 -13.88 -5.89
CA PHE A 53 -9.19 -14.22 -5.75
C PHE A 53 -9.74 -14.70 -7.09
N PRO A 54 -10.04 -16.01 -7.24
CA PRO A 54 -10.63 -16.54 -8.47
C PRO A 54 -11.93 -15.84 -8.89
N VAL A 55 -12.73 -15.40 -7.91
CA VAL A 55 -14.01 -14.69 -8.13
C VAL A 55 -13.85 -13.31 -8.77
N ASP A 56 -12.66 -12.71 -8.69
CA ASP A 56 -12.37 -11.39 -9.27
C ASP A 56 -11.99 -11.48 -10.76
N GLY A 57 -11.93 -12.69 -11.32
CA GLY A 57 -11.74 -12.94 -12.75
C GLY A 57 -10.27 -12.93 -13.18
N ALA A 58 -9.95 -12.14 -14.22
CA ALA A 58 -8.65 -12.15 -14.86
C ALA A 58 -7.49 -11.81 -13.90
N LEU A 59 -6.30 -12.38 -14.15
CA LEU A 59 -5.08 -12.07 -13.39
C LEU A 59 -4.74 -10.58 -13.44
N SER A 60 -4.99 -9.94 -14.58
CA SER A 60 -4.77 -8.49 -14.78
C SER A 60 -5.81 -7.60 -14.09
N ARG A 61 -6.78 -8.16 -13.36
CA ARG A 61 -7.76 -7.36 -12.63
C ARG A 61 -7.05 -6.49 -11.60
N ILE A 62 -7.32 -5.18 -11.65
CA ILE A 62 -6.75 -4.18 -10.76
C ILE A 62 -7.75 -3.83 -9.66
N ARG A 63 -7.23 -3.55 -8.46
CA ARG A 63 -7.92 -2.81 -7.40
C ARG A 63 -7.10 -1.58 -7.07
N GLU A 64 -7.75 -0.44 -6.88
CA GLU A 64 -7.10 0.84 -6.62
C GLU A 64 -7.47 1.35 -5.23
N THR A 65 -6.56 2.07 -4.59
CA THR A 65 -6.88 2.77 -3.35
C THR A 65 -7.83 3.95 -3.62
N THR A 66 -8.75 4.19 -2.69
CA THR A 66 -9.60 5.38 -2.69
C THR A 66 -8.90 6.59 -2.05
N LEU A 67 -7.66 6.43 -1.54
CA LEU A 67 -6.84 7.54 -1.07
C LEU A 67 -6.24 8.29 -2.26
N PRO A 68 -6.06 9.62 -2.17
CA PRO A 68 -5.50 10.41 -3.27
C PRO A 68 -3.98 10.23 -3.33
N ALA A 69 -3.53 9.09 -3.87
CA ALA A 69 -2.12 8.69 -3.88
C ALA A 69 -1.20 9.77 -4.49
N GLU A 70 -1.62 10.44 -5.57
CA GLU A 70 -0.84 11.52 -6.17
C GLU A 70 -0.72 12.76 -5.27
N GLU A 71 -1.75 13.10 -4.53
CA GLU A 71 -1.74 14.25 -3.62
C GLU A 71 -0.86 13.96 -2.40
N ILE A 72 -0.95 12.75 -1.86
CA ILE A 72 -0.07 12.24 -0.81
C ILE A 72 1.40 12.30 -1.27
N THR A 73 1.71 11.76 -2.45
CA THR A 73 3.05 11.81 -3.04
C THR A 73 3.54 13.26 -3.20
N LYS A 74 2.70 14.16 -3.72
CA LYS A 74 3.04 15.58 -3.89
C LYS A 74 3.31 16.26 -2.54
N ALA A 75 2.53 15.96 -1.51
CA ALA A 75 2.72 16.50 -0.17
C ALA A 75 4.05 16.04 0.44
N LEU A 76 4.34 14.73 0.39
CA LEU A 76 5.61 14.18 0.85
C LEU A 76 6.81 14.73 0.06
N ALA A 77 6.69 14.87 -1.26
CA ALA A 77 7.75 15.45 -2.09
C ALA A 77 8.05 16.91 -1.71
N LYS A 78 7.02 17.71 -1.35
CA LYS A 78 7.19 19.08 -0.84
C LYS A 78 7.91 19.14 0.50
N MET A 79 7.85 18.07 1.29
CA MET A 79 8.59 17.92 2.55
C MET A 79 10.05 17.49 2.33
N GLY A 80 10.46 17.23 1.09
CA GLY A 80 11.84 16.89 0.73
C GLY A 80 12.11 15.39 0.52
N TYR A 81 11.10 14.53 0.63
CA TYR A 81 11.27 13.09 0.38
C TYR A 81 11.39 12.79 -1.12
N ASP A 82 12.33 11.92 -1.50
CA ASP A 82 12.33 11.30 -2.84
C ASP A 82 11.26 10.19 -2.86
N VAL A 83 10.11 10.52 -3.44
CA VAL A 83 8.92 9.65 -3.46
C VAL A 83 8.22 9.73 -4.80
N ILE A 84 7.69 8.60 -5.26
CA ILE A 84 6.87 8.52 -6.47
C ILE A 84 5.52 7.86 -6.19
N THR A 85 4.54 8.12 -7.04
CA THR A 85 3.36 7.28 -7.15
C THR A 85 3.70 6.08 -8.05
N SER A 86 3.38 4.87 -7.60
CA SER A 86 3.61 3.62 -8.31
C SER A 86 2.30 2.94 -8.67
N ASN A 87 2.29 2.27 -9.82
CA ASN A 87 1.17 1.47 -10.32
C ASN A 87 1.46 -0.03 -10.26
N ASP A 88 2.55 -0.43 -9.62
CA ASP A 88 3.02 -1.80 -9.65
C ASP A 88 3.66 -2.19 -8.31
N ALA A 89 2.85 -2.77 -7.43
CA ALA A 89 3.30 -3.34 -6.16
C ALA A 89 4.02 -4.70 -6.34
N GLY A 90 4.35 -5.11 -7.57
CA GLY A 90 4.96 -6.38 -7.90
C GLY A 90 3.96 -7.53 -7.99
N ARG A 91 4.45 -8.77 -7.91
CA ARG A 91 3.62 -10.00 -7.87
C ARG A 91 4.05 -10.96 -6.76
N PHE A 92 4.72 -10.43 -5.74
CA PHE A 92 5.12 -11.17 -4.54
C PHE A 92 4.17 -10.86 -3.38
N VAL A 93 4.62 -11.08 -2.13
CA VAL A 93 3.79 -10.92 -0.93
C VAL A 93 3.24 -9.50 -0.74
N CYS A 94 3.97 -8.46 -1.18
CA CYS A 94 3.51 -7.07 -1.10
C CYS A 94 2.20 -6.85 -1.87
N ASN A 95 2.19 -7.17 -3.18
CA ASN A 95 0.99 -7.13 -4.00
C ASN A 95 -0.10 -8.06 -3.47
N TYR A 96 0.27 -9.26 -3.01
CA TYR A 96 -0.68 -10.22 -2.46
C TYR A 96 -1.46 -9.63 -1.28
N VAL A 97 -0.76 -9.15 -0.26
CA VAL A 97 -1.35 -8.53 0.92
C VAL A 97 -2.12 -7.26 0.54
N TYR A 98 -1.58 -6.43 -0.36
CA TYR A 98 -2.25 -5.21 -0.76
C TYR A 98 -3.58 -5.47 -1.47
N TYR A 99 -3.64 -6.47 -2.36
CA TYR A 99 -4.87 -6.83 -3.06
C TYR A 99 -5.95 -7.33 -2.10
N HIS A 100 -5.58 -8.16 -1.11
CA HIS A 100 -6.46 -8.58 0.00
C HIS A 100 -6.98 -7.37 0.78
N SER A 101 -6.08 -6.47 1.15
CA SER A 101 -6.40 -5.27 1.91
C SER A 101 -7.35 -4.34 1.17
N LEU A 102 -7.14 -4.09 -0.13
CA LEU A 102 -8.02 -3.28 -0.97
C LEU A 102 -9.41 -3.92 -1.13
N LYS A 103 -9.47 -5.23 -1.35
CA LYS A 103 -10.75 -5.94 -1.44
C LYS A 103 -11.54 -5.83 -0.13
N PHE A 104 -10.88 -5.99 1.01
CA PHE A 104 -11.49 -5.81 2.32
C PHE A 104 -11.92 -4.35 2.52
N ALA A 105 -11.09 -3.40 2.12
CA ALA A 105 -11.36 -1.97 2.23
C ALA A 105 -12.65 -1.56 1.49
N GLU A 106 -12.80 -2.01 0.24
CA GLU A 106 -14.01 -1.80 -0.55
C GLU A 106 -15.26 -2.40 0.12
N GLN A 107 -15.13 -3.59 0.72
CA GLN A 107 -16.27 -4.29 1.33
C GLN A 107 -16.77 -3.62 2.62
N TYR A 108 -15.87 -3.05 3.42
CA TYR A 108 -16.18 -2.53 4.76
C TYR A 108 -16.11 -1.00 4.87
N GLY A 109 -15.88 -0.29 3.77
CA GLY A 109 -15.80 1.17 3.77
C GLY A 109 -14.59 1.74 4.51
N ILE A 110 -13.55 0.93 4.72
CA ILE A 110 -12.26 1.40 5.23
C ILE A 110 -11.35 1.82 4.08
N LYS A 111 -10.20 2.44 4.37
CA LYS A 111 -9.20 2.78 3.36
C LYS A 111 -7.95 1.94 3.53
N SER A 112 -7.22 1.71 2.45
CA SER A 112 -5.96 0.98 2.47
C SER A 112 -4.91 1.66 1.60
N LEU A 113 -3.67 1.71 2.06
CA LEU A 113 -2.52 2.19 1.31
C LEU A 113 -1.37 1.21 1.47
N PHE A 114 -0.57 1.05 0.42
CA PHE A 114 0.70 0.32 0.49
C PHE A 114 1.85 1.25 0.10
N VAL A 115 2.95 1.15 0.82
CA VAL A 115 4.15 1.92 0.60
C VAL A 115 5.33 0.98 0.43
N HIS A 116 6.02 1.08 -0.69
CA HIS A 116 7.33 0.46 -0.82
C HIS A 116 8.42 1.41 -0.32
N VAL A 117 9.30 0.87 0.53
CA VAL A 117 10.46 1.56 1.07
C VAL A 117 11.75 0.88 0.58
N PRO A 118 12.85 1.63 0.36
CA PRO A 118 14.15 1.04 0.06
C PRO A 118 14.74 0.23 1.23
N LEU A 119 15.88 -0.41 1.00
CA LEU A 119 16.71 -0.95 2.08
C LEU A 119 17.25 0.20 2.95
N PHE A 120 17.52 -0.10 4.23
CA PHE A 120 18.19 0.86 5.12
C PHE A 120 19.60 1.28 4.66
N LEU A 121 20.25 0.46 3.83
CA LEU A 121 21.52 0.81 3.21
C LEU A 121 21.38 1.88 2.10
N THR A 122 20.17 2.07 1.58
CA THR A 122 19.85 3.02 0.51
C THR A 122 19.26 4.31 1.07
N ILE A 123 18.30 4.19 1.98
CA ILE A 123 17.76 5.29 2.78
C ILE A 123 17.75 4.82 4.22
N ASP A 124 18.47 5.49 5.10
CA ASP A 124 18.67 5.07 6.49
C ASP A 124 17.36 5.00 7.28
N GLU A 125 17.39 4.22 8.36
CA GLU A 125 16.23 3.97 9.21
C GLU A 125 15.61 5.26 9.77
N GLU A 126 16.41 6.24 10.18
CA GLU A 126 15.91 7.50 10.73
C GLU A 126 15.09 8.26 9.68
N THR A 127 15.62 8.39 8.47
CA THR A 127 14.90 9.00 7.35
C THR A 127 13.61 8.25 7.01
N GLN A 128 13.62 6.91 7.01
CA GLN A 128 12.42 6.12 6.75
C GLN A 128 11.36 6.27 7.85
N MET A 129 11.77 6.39 9.11
CA MET A 129 10.87 6.63 10.23
C MET A 129 10.25 8.03 10.18
N GLN A 130 11.03 9.05 9.81
CA GLN A 130 10.52 10.40 9.57
C GLN A 130 9.53 10.43 8.41
N PHE A 131 9.82 9.70 7.32
CA PHE A 131 8.89 9.53 6.20
C PHE A 131 7.57 8.89 6.65
N ALA A 132 7.64 7.81 7.43
CA ALA A 132 6.44 7.12 7.92
C ALA A 132 5.59 8.04 8.82
N ALA A 133 6.21 8.79 9.73
CA ALA A 133 5.52 9.76 10.56
C ALA A 133 4.83 10.86 9.71
N SER A 134 5.55 11.44 8.77
CA SER A 134 5.02 12.46 7.84
C SER A 134 3.85 11.95 7.01
N LEU A 135 3.93 10.70 6.53
CA LEU A 135 2.83 10.05 5.82
C LEU A 135 1.60 9.91 6.73
N LEU A 136 1.77 9.48 7.98
CA LEU A 136 0.66 9.34 8.92
C LEU A 136 0.01 10.68 9.24
N GLU A 137 0.79 11.76 9.38
CA GLU A 137 0.28 13.13 9.57
C GLU A 137 -0.55 13.58 8.36
N ILE A 138 -0.06 13.34 7.13
CA ILE A 138 -0.80 13.63 5.90
C ILE A 138 -2.12 12.85 5.86
N LEU A 139 -2.10 11.55 6.15
CA LEU A 139 -3.30 10.72 6.14
C LEU A 139 -4.31 11.17 7.21
N ALA A 140 -3.83 11.56 8.38
CA ALA A 140 -4.67 12.10 9.45
C ALA A 140 -5.31 13.43 9.04
N SER A 141 -4.63 14.27 8.25
CA SER A 141 -5.13 15.58 7.82
C SER A 141 -6.37 15.52 6.90
N PHE A 142 -6.71 14.35 6.36
CA PHE A 142 -7.91 14.17 5.55
C PHE A 142 -9.21 14.08 6.38
N TYR A 143 -9.11 14.08 7.72
CA TYR A 143 -10.21 13.85 8.65
C TYR A 143 -10.10 14.71 9.91
#